data_AF-A0A1X7SFK1-F1
#
_entry.id   AF-A0A1X7SFK1-F1
#
_cell.length_a   1.000
_cell.length_b   1.000
_cell.length_c   1.000
_cell.angle_alpha   90.00
_cell.angle_beta   90.00
_cell.angle_gamma   90.00
#
_symmetry.space_group_name_H-M   'P 1'
#
loop_
_entity.id
_entity.type
_entity.pdbx_description
1 polymer ?
#
loop_
_entity_poly.entity_id
_entity_poly.type
_entity_poly.pdbx_seq_one_letter_code
_entity_poly.pdbx_strand_id
1 'polypeptide(L)'
;MWSNGKLVHQQYDLILFCPLRNNKIAAANTLADLFVRQLNRYKNVPEWFEERDGEGLLIIFDGWDELSEQLRQSSLAASIICRKQLDQCSVIVTSRSYASSSLLKMNTLSRHVQVIGFSKEEVSTVIIQTLQKDTKLAQELIDENSTEYGYKSHFTTTQRSGDSQLAVKLINDLKVRNDVQSLCYVPLVCSMVTLVYKEEGHLPTTLTQLYENFILQTIRRHVEIKQRHDFDPYTLGSLSSLPSQLAKPLQEMCQLAYTNLANTRMTFSSHQLQSLSEAVKEDYLGLMTVFMEYSKKEYQFLHLSIQEFLAAWWIAKHEKTEEVFKDHFDDDHFRMCLRF
;
A
#
# COMPACT_ATOMS: atom_id res chain seq x y z
N MET A 1 8.77 10.23 -14.60
CA MET A 1 10.08 10.80 -15.01
C MET A 1 10.38 10.54 -16.49
N TRP A 2 10.23 9.31 -17.02
CA TRP A 2 10.44 9.02 -18.45
C TRP A 2 9.42 9.68 -19.39
N SER A 3 8.13 9.59 -19.07
CA SER A 3 7.03 10.19 -19.86
C SER A 3 7.13 11.70 -20.04
N ASN A 4 7.85 12.39 -19.14
CA ASN A 4 7.99 13.84 -19.15
C ASN A 4 9.30 14.29 -19.83
N GLY A 5 10.03 13.37 -20.48
CA GLY A 5 11.28 13.66 -21.21
C GLY A 5 12.46 14.11 -20.34
N LYS A 6 12.36 13.99 -19.01
CA LYS A 6 13.39 14.50 -18.07
C LYS A 6 14.65 13.62 -17.97
N LEU A 7 14.65 12.44 -18.56
CA LEU A 7 15.81 11.54 -18.58
C LEU A 7 16.65 11.86 -19.82
N VAL A 8 17.92 12.20 -19.60
CA VAL A 8 18.88 12.69 -20.62
C VAL A 8 19.10 11.68 -21.76
N HIS A 9 18.88 10.39 -21.49
CA HIS A 9 18.92 9.33 -22.49
C HIS A 9 17.66 8.47 -22.37
N GLN A 10 16.72 8.62 -23.31
CA GLN A 10 15.62 7.67 -23.47
C GLN A 10 16.16 6.43 -24.17
N GLN A 11 16.63 5.46 -23.37
CA GLN A 11 17.17 4.19 -23.86
C GLN A 11 16.10 3.19 -24.33
N TYR A 12 14.83 3.48 -24.05
CA TYR A 12 13.70 2.62 -24.36
C TYR A 12 12.71 3.35 -25.25
N ASP A 13 12.24 2.65 -26.28
CA ASP A 13 11.18 3.09 -27.19
C ASP A 13 9.82 3.08 -26.47
N LEU A 14 9.63 2.11 -25.55
CA LEU A 14 8.42 2.00 -24.74
C LEU A 14 8.75 1.53 -23.32
N ILE A 15 8.05 2.09 -22.34
CA ILE A 15 7.96 1.55 -20.99
C ILE A 15 6.53 1.08 -20.73
N LEU A 16 6.38 -0.19 -20.37
CA LEU A 16 5.12 -0.79 -19.99
C LEU A 16 5.07 -1.01 -18.48
N PHE A 17 4.12 -0.38 -17.80
CA PHE A 17 3.87 -0.58 -16.38
C PHE A 17 2.74 -1.61 -16.20
N CYS A 18 3.04 -2.71 -15.53
CA CYS A 18 2.18 -3.88 -15.40
C CYS A 18 1.93 -4.22 -13.92
N PRO A 19 0.89 -3.62 -13.28
CA PRO A 19 0.45 -4.03 -11.96
C PRO A 19 -0.05 -5.47 -11.97
N LEU A 20 0.59 -6.36 -11.21
CA LEU A 20 0.24 -7.78 -11.16
C LEU A 20 -1.02 -8.06 -10.34
N ARG A 21 -1.46 -7.14 -9.46
CA ARG A 21 -2.84 -7.14 -8.92
C ARG A 21 -3.94 -7.08 -9.97
N ASN A 22 -3.65 -6.58 -11.17
CA ASN A 22 -4.66 -6.51 -12.23
C ASN A 22 -4.87 -7.90 -12.83
N ASN A 23 -6.06 -8.46 -12.65
CA ASN A 23 -6.41 -9.79 -13.12
C ASN A 23 -6.16 -10.01 -14.63
N LYS A 24 -6.32 -8.97 -15.47
CA LYS A 24 -6.07 -9.10 -16.92
C LYS A 24 -4.58 -9.21 -17.24
N ILE A 25 -3.74 -8.50 -16.50
CA ILE A 25 -2.28 -8.54 -16.63
C ILE A 25 -1.76 -9.85 -16.04
N ALA A 26 -2.26 -10.24 -14.87
CA ALA A 26 -1.90 -11.49 -14.21
C ALA A 26 -2.22 -12.73 -15.06
N ALA A 27 -3.35 -12.70 -15.78
CA ALA A 27 -3.81 -13.78 -16.66
C ALA A 27 -3.44 -13.58 -18.15
N ALA A 28 -2.56 -12.63 -18.46
CA ALA A 28 -2.11 -12.38 -19.83
C ALA A 28 -1.41 -13.62 -20.43
N ASN A 29 -1.69 -13.90 -21.70
CA ASN A 29 -1.09 -15.01 -22.45
C ASN A 29 -0.20 -14.53 -23.60
N THR A 30 -0.45 -13.32 -24.10
CA THR A 30 0.29 -12.68 -25.21
C THR A 30 0.83 -11.30 -24.79
N LEU A 31 1.83 -10.77 -25.51
CA LEU A 31 2.32 -9.42 -25.23
C LEU A 31 1.19 -8.39 -25.40
N ALA A 32 0.30 -8.61 -26.37
CA ALA A 32 -0.87 -7.75 -26.59
C ALA A 32 -1.86 -7.70 -25.41
N ASP A 33 -1.93 -8.74 -24.58
CA ASP A 33 -2.78 -8.76 -23.39
C ASP A 33 -2.26 -7.83 -22.29
N LEU A 34 -0.93 -7.59 -22.26
CA LEU A 34 -0.32 -6.62 -21.33
C LEU A 34 -0.72 -5.18 -21.68
N PHE A 35 -1.16 -4.93 -22.92
CA PHE A 35 -1.75 -3.66 -23.37
C PHE A 35 -3.25 -3.65 -23.07
N VAL A 36 -3.61 -3.58 -21.79
CA VAL A 36 -5.00 -3.74 -21.36
C VAL A 36 -5.96 -2.71 -22.00
N ARG A 37 -5.45 -1.53 -22.44
CA ARG A 37 -6.14 -0.66 -23.40
C ARG A 37 -5.58 -0.83 -24.80
N GLN A 38 -6.33 -1.53 -25.64
CA GLN A 38 -6.01 -1.64 -27.06
C GLN A 38 -6.67 -0.47 -27.82
N LEU A 39 -5.84 0.35 -28.46
CA LEU A 39 -6.31 1.40 -29.36
C LEU A 39 -5.94 1.00 -30.79
N ASN A 40 -6.90 1.10 -31.72
CA ASN A 40 -6.67 0.73 -33.13
C ASN A 40 -5.46 1.41 -33.75
N ARG A 41 -5.15 2.64 -33.33
CA ARG A 41 -3.99 3.42 -33.80
C ARG A 41 -2.63 2.82 -33.39
N TYR A 42 -2.61 1.94 -32.39
CA TYR A 42 -1.40 1.30 -31.84
C TYR A 42 -1.50 -0.23 -31.84
N LYS A 43 -2.42 -0.80 -32.65
CA LYS A 43 -2.68 -2.24 -32.65
C LYS A 43 -1.46 -3.09 -33.03
N ASN A 44 -0.53 -2.52 -33.82
CA ASN A 44 0.69 -3.19 -34.28
C ASN A 44 1.86 -3.06 -33.28
N VAL A 45 1.71 -2.30 -32.18
CA VAL A 45 2.81 -2.09 -31.22
C VAL A 45 3.28 -3.39 -30.55
N PRO A 46 2.38 -4.29 -30.09
CA PRO A 46 2.81 -5.58 -29.54
C PRO A 46 3.59 -6.41 -30.57
N GLU A 47 3.07 -6.54 -31.80
CA GLU A 47 3.73 -7.28 -32.89
C GLU A 47 5.12 -6.71 -33.18
N TRP A 48 5.28 -5.38 -33.20
CA TRP A 48 6.58 -4.73 -33.44
C TRP A 48 7.65 -5.11 -32.39
N PHE A 49 7.25 -5.27 -31.13
CA PHE A 49 8.17 -5.72 -30.09
C PHE A 49 8.38 -7.24 -30.12
N GLU A 50 7.37 -8.03 -30.48
CA GLU A 50 7.52 -9.48 -30.66
C GLU A 50 8.52 -9.81 -31.80
N GLU A 51 8.46 -9.09 -32.92
CA GLU A 51 9.38 -9.24 -34.05
C GLU A 51 10.85 -8.90 -33.69
N ARG A 52 11.05 -8.06 -32.67
CA ARG A 52 12.38 -7.65 -32.18
C ARG A 52 12.77 -8.34 -30.87
N ASP A 53 12.03 -9.37 -30.47
CA ASP A 53 12.22 -10.08 -29.21
C ASP A 53 12.32 -9.14 -27.98
N GLY A 54 11.55 -8.05 -28.01
CA GLY A 54 11.46 -7.05 -26.95
C GLY A 54 12.58 -6.00 -26.95
N GLU A 55 13.43 -5.92 -27.97
CA GLU A 55 14.47 -4.89 -28.05
C GLU A 55 13.86 -3.47 -27.94
N GLY A 56 14.42 -2.63 -27.06
CA GLY A 56 13.91 -1.28 -26.81
C GLY A 56 12.69 -1.22 -25.87
N LEU A 57 12.20 -2.35 -25.37
CA LEU A 57 11.10 -2.42 -24.40
C LEU A 57 11.61 -2.53 -22.96
N LEU A 58 11.06 -1.72 -22.06
CA LEU A 58 11.16 -1.95 -20.62
C LEU A 58 9.78 -2.33 -20.06
N ILE A 59 9.69 -3.48 -19.39
CA ILE A 59 8.49 -3.91 -18.68
C ILE A 59 8.74 -3.83 -17.16
N ILE A 60 7.84 -3.16 -16.46
CA ILE A 60 7.85 -3.05 -14.99
C ILE A 60 6.68 -3.88 -14.46
N PHE A 61 6.97 -5.08 -13.96
CA PHE A 61 6.01 -5.90 -13.25
C PHE A 61 5.96 -5.49 -11.77
N ASP A 62 4.85 -4.90 -11.35
CA ASP A 62 4.68 -4.38 -10.00
C ASP A 62 3.83 -5.32 -9.15
N GLY A 63 4.35 -5.79 -8.01
CA GLY A 63 3.62 -6.64 -7.06
C GLY A 63 3.68 -8.14 -7.37
N TRP A 64 4.87 -8.73 -7.52
CA TRP A 64 5.02 -10.18 -7.73
C TRP A 64 4.43 -11.03 -6.61
N ASP A 65 4.45 -10.52 -5.38
CA ASP A 65 3.80 -11.12 -4.21
C ASP A 65 2.27 -11.11 -4.29
N GLU A 66 1.67 -10.42 -5.26
CA GLU A 66 0.22 -10.35 -5.46
C GLU A 66 -0.28 -11.43 -6.44
N LEU A 67 0.62 -12.10 -7.16
CA LEU A 67 0.28 -13.27 -7.96
C LEU A 67 0.11 -14.51 -7.09
N SER A 68 -0.85 -15.36 -7.45
CA SER A 68 -0.94 -16.71 -6.89
C SER A 68 0.29 -17.55 -7.25
N GLU A 69 0.58 -18.59 -6.47
CA GLU A 69 1.73 -19.46 -6.72
C GLU A 69 1.71 -20.10 -8.10
N GLN A 70 0.52 -20.49 -8.59
CA GLN A 70 0.34 -21.03 -9.93
C GLN A 70 0.76 -20.02 -11.00
N LEU A 71 0.30 -18.76 -10.88
CA LEU A 71 0.64 -17.72 -11.85
C LEU A 71 2.13 -17.32 -11.79
N ARG A 72 2.76 -17.38 -10.61
CA ARG A 72 4.21 -17.19 -10.49
C ARG A 72 5.02 -18.24 -11.25
N GLN A 73 4.45 -19.42 -11.52
CA GLN A 73 5.13 -20.51 -12.24
C GLN A 73 4.83 -20.53 -13.75
N SER A 74 3.60 -20.18 -14.16
CA SER A 74 3.14 -20.42 -15.53
C SER A 74 2.66 -19.18 -16.30
N SER A 75 2.64 -17.99 -15.68
CA SER A 75 2.18 -16.78 -16.38
C SER A 75 3.12 -16.33 -17.50
N LEU A 76 2.59 -15.49 -18.40
CA LEU A 76 3.41 -14.75 -19.36
C LEU A 76 4.48 -13.91 -18.64
N ALA A 77 4.11 -13.23 -17.55
CA ALA A 77 5.04 -12.45 -16.74
C ALA A 77 6.21 -13.32 -16.25
N ALA A 78 5.93 -14.51 -15.70
CA ALA A 78 6.97 -15.46 -15.29
C ALA A 78 7.87 -15.89 -16.46
N SER A 79 7.29 -16.11 -17.64
CA SER A 79 8.02 -16.50 -18.85
C SER A 79 8.97 -15.40 -19.35
N ILE A 80 8.51 -14.14 -19.36
CA ILE A 80 9.32 -12.96 -19.71
C ILE A 80 10.42 -12.73 -18.68
N ILE A 81 10.11 -12.78 -17.39
CA ILE A 81 11.10 -12.62 -16.30
C ILE A 81 12.19 -13.70 -16.39
N CYS A 82 11.80 -14.94 -16.73
CA CYS A 82 12.73 -16.06 -16.94
C CYS A 82 13.41 -16.04 -18.32
N ARG A 83 13.27 -14.97 -19.12
CA ARG A 83 13.89 -14.84 -20.46
C ARG A 83 13.53 -15.97 -21.42
N LYS A 84 12.36 -16.60 -21.23
CA LYS A 84 11.83 -17.62 -22.17
C LYS A 84 11.15 -16.99 -23.38
N GLN A 85 10.76 -15.72 -23.26
CA GLN A 85 10.16 -14.88 -24.30
C GLN A 85 10.66 -13.45 -24.13
N LEU A 86 10.79 -12.71 -25.22
CA LEU A 86 11.26 -11.31 -25.22
C LEU A 86 12.64 -11.17 -24.58
N ASP A 87 13.61 -11.98 -25.00
CA ASP A 87 14.94 -12.05 -24.36
C ASP A 87 15.69 -10.72 -24.41
N GLN A 88 15.42 -9.86 -25.40
CA GLN A 88 16.06 -8.55 -25.55
C GLN A 88 15.40 -7.42 -24.76
N CYS A 89 14.28 -7.66 -24.06
CA CYS A 89 13.64 -6.61 -23.26
C CYS A 89 14.41 -6.30 -21.96
N SER A 90 14.09 -5.22 -21.29
CA SER A 90 14.49 -4.99 -19.89
C SER A 90 13.30 -5.23 -18.98
N VAL A 91 13.54 -5.86 -17.83
CA VAL A 91 12.47 -6.19 -16.88
C VAL A 91 12.85 -5.69 -15.50
N ILE A 92 11.93 -4.97 -14.86
CA ILE A 92 11.97 -4.63 -13.44
C ILE A 92 10.82 -5.35 -12.77
N VAL A 93 11.10 -6.07 -11.68
CA VAL A 93 10.07 -6.73 -10.87
C VAL A 93 10.13 -6.16 -9.46
N THR A 94 8.99 -5.74 -8.92
CA THR A 94 8.87 -5.37 -7.50
C THR A 94 8.21 -6.51 -6.75
N SER A 95 8.68 -6.78 -5.52
CA SER A 95 8.08 -7.80 -4.66
C SER A 95 8.40 -7.55 -3.20
N ARG A 96 7.52 -7.98 -2.30
CA ARG A 96 7.84 -8.12 -0.88
C ARG A 96 8.91 -9.20 -0.66
N SER A 97 9.68 -9.05 0.42
CA SER A 97 10.85 -9.89 0.71
C SER A 97 10.54 -11.38 0.95
N TYR A 98 9.31 -11.74 1.31
CA TYR A 98 8.94 -13.14 1.51
C TYR A 98 8.76 -13.87 0.16
N ALA A 99 8.15 -13.21 -0.83
CA ALA A 99 7.87 -13.80 -2.14
C ALA A 99 9.08 -13.74 -3.09
N SER A 100 10.08 -12.91 -2.78
CA SER A 100 11.28 -12.73 -3.60
C SER A 100 12.14 -13.98 -3.70
N SER A 101 11.99 -14.96 -2.79
CA SER A 101 12.75 -16.21 -2.82
C SER A 101 12.58 -16.97 -4.15
N SER A 102 11.39 -16.92 -4.75
CA SER A 102 11.10 -17.49 -6.07
C SER A 102 11.85 -16.78 -7.20
N LEU A 103 11.95 -15.44 -7.14
CA LEU A 103 12.69 -14.62 -8.10
C LEU A 103 14.20 -14.79 -7.96
N LEU A 104 14.71 -14.87 -6.73
CA LEU A 104 16.14 -15.02 -6.45
C LEU A 104 16.71 -16.37 -6.90
N LYS A 105 15.86 -17.38 -7.04
CA LYS A 105 16.23 -18.69 -7.60
C LYS A 105 16.32 -18.68 -9.13
N MET A 106 15.85 -17.63 -9.80
CA MET A 106 15.88 -17.56 -11.26
C MET A 106 17.30 -17.22 -11.75
N ASN A 107 17.80 -18.00 -12.71
CA ASN A 107 19.14 -17.83 -13.27
C ASN A 107 19.30 -16.54 -14.11
N THR A 108 18.21 -15.82 -14.37
CA THR A 108 18.16 -14.63 -15.24
C THR A 108 18.33 -13.32 -14.49
N LEU A 109 18.50 -13.36 -13.17
CA LEU A 109 18.61 -12.17 -12.32
C LEU A 109 19.96 -11.46 -12.53
N SER A 110 19.94 -10.30 -13.21
CA SER A 110 21.15 -9.48 -13.41
C SER A 110 21.47 -8.59 -12.20
N ARG A 111 20.46 -8.17 -11.43
CA ARG A 111 20.61 -7.25 -10.30
C ARG A 111 19.49 -7.41 -9.30
N HIS A 112 19.83 -7.38 -8.02
CA HIS A 112 18.88 -7.31 -6.90
C HIS A 112 19.07 -5.99 -6.16
N VAL A 113 17.97 -5.25 -5.95
CA VAL A 113 17.96 -3.99 -5.20
C VAL A 113 16.94 -4.11 -4.09
N GLN A 114 17.37 -3.85 -2.86
CA GLN A 114 16.49 -3.80 -1.70
C GLN A 114 16.19 -2.34 -1.34
N VAL A 115 14.91 -1.99 -1.26
CA VAL A 115 14.48 -0.69 -0.74
C VAL A 115 14.44 -0.78 0.78
N ILE A 116 15.35 -0.10 1.46
CA ILE A 116 15.53 -0.22 2.90
C ILE A 116 14.49 0.62 3.66
N GLY A 117 14.01 1.74 3.10
CA GLY A 117 13.07 2.65 3.76
C GLY A 117 13.75 3.95 4.17
N PHE A 118 13.15 4.67 5.13
CA PHE A 118 13.65 5.95 5.62
C PHE A 118 14.76 5.80 6.67
N SER A 119 15.75 6.69 6.59
CA SER A 119 16.66 6.97 7.71
C SER A 119 15.91 7.67 8.86
N LYS A 120 16.53 7.75 10.05
CA LYS A 120 15.94 8.47 11.20
C LYS A 120 15.73 9.96 10.89
N GLU A 121 16.64 10.51 10.09
CA GLU A 121 16.58 11.88 9.60
C GLU A 121 15.41 12.04 8.64
N GLU A 122 15.28 11.17 7.64
CA GLU A 122 14.18 11.20 6.69
C GLU A 122 12.82 11.04 7.38
N VAL A 123 12.70 10.18 8.40
CA VAL A 123 11.50 10.06 9.25
C VAL A 123 11.14 11.41 9.87
N SER A 124 12.12 12.10 10.47
CA SER A 124 11.90 13.41 11.11
C SER A 124 11.47 14.46 10.09
N THR A 125 12.12 14.50 8.92
CA THR A 125 11.77 15.38 7.81
C THR A 125 10.35 15.16 7.32
N VAL A 126 9.96 13.89 7.09
CA VAL A 126 8.62 13.53 6.62
C VAL A 126 7.57 13.90 7.66
N ILE A 127 7.82 13.66 8.95
CA ILE A 127 6.91 14.08 10.03
C ILE A 127 6.68 15.59 10.00
N ILE A 128 7.76 16.39 9.93
CA ILE A 128 7.68 17.85 9.88
C ILE A 128 6.86 18.30 8.67
N GLN A 129 7.20 17.80 7.48
CA GLN A 129 6.53 18.17 6.24
C GLN A 129 5.06 17.70 6.16
N THR A 130 4.71 16.64 6.89
CA THR A 130 3.34 16.12 6.94
C THR A 130 2.47 16.92 7.90
N LEU A 131 3.01 17.31 9.06
CA LEU A 131 2.24 18.04 10.08
C LEU A 131 2.22 19.54 9.81
N GLN A 132 3.36 20.14 9.49
CA GLN A 132 3.47 21.57 9.20
C GLN A 132 3.10 21.85 7.74
N LYS A 133 1.90 22.36 7.52
CA LYS A 133 1.36 22.66 6.18
C LYS A 133 2.04 23.85 5.51
N ASP A 134 2.61 24.78 6.29
CA ASP A 134 3.39 25.89 5.74
C ASP A 134 4.82 25.41 5.43
N THR A 135 5.15 25.35 4.13
CA THR A 135 6.43 24.83 3.66
C THR A 135 7.64 25.63 4.13
N LYS A 136 7.48 26.94 4.40
CA LYS A 136 8.57 27.77 4.94
C LYS A 136 8.81 27.45 6.41
N LEU A 137 7.75 27.40 7.21
CA LEU A 137 7.87 27.03 8.63
C LEU A 137 8.40 25.61 8.81
N ALA A 138 7.99 24.68 7.93
CA ALA A 138 8.52 23.31 7.91
C ALA A 138 10.03 23.30 7.65
N GLN A 139 10.49 24.07 6.65
CA GLN A 139 11.92 24.16 6.32
C GLN A 139 12.72 24.84 7.45
N GLU A 140 12.22 25.94 8.01
CA GLU A 140 12.84 26.60 9.16
C GLU A 140 12.98 25.66 10.36
N LEU A 141 11.98 24.80 10.61
CA LEU A 141 12.01 23.83 11.69
C LEU A 141 13.07 22.73 11.45
N ILE A 142 13.21 22.28 10.21
CA ILE A 142 14.26 21.35 9.77
C ILE A 142 15.63 21.99 9.99
N ASP A 143 15.82 23.23 9.53
CA ASP A 143 17.08 23.94 9.62
C ASP A 143 17.46 24.23 11.09
N GLU A 144 16.50 24.65 11.93
CA GLU A 144 16.68 24.91 13.36
C GLU A 144 17.19 23.67 14.13
N ASN A 145 16.81 22.47 13.68
CA ASN A 145 17.13 21.22 14.37
C ASN A 145 18.27 20.42 13.71
N SER A 146 18.77 20.89 12.57
CA SER A 146 19.91 20.29 11.86
C SER A 146 21.25 20.68 12.48
N THR A 147 22.22 19.78 12.39
CA THR A 147 23.60 19.91 12.88
C THR A 147 24.55 19.29 11.86
N GLU A 148 25.86 19.50 12.02
CA GLU A 148 26.88 18.87 11.15
C GLU A 148 26.81 17.34 11.14
N TYR A 149 26.29 16.72 12.21
CA TYR A 149 26.20 15.26 12.37
C TYR A 149 24.78 14.70 12.16
N GLY A 150 23.88 15.45 11.53
CA GLY A 150 22.46 15.09 11.38
C GLY A 150 21.56 15.92 12.29
N TYR A 151 20.53 15.35 12.90
CA TYR A 151 19.62 16.12 13.76
C TYR A 151 20.02 16.13 15.25
N LYS A 152 19.64 17.21 15.95
CA LYS A 152 19.77 17.33 17.42
C LYS A 152 19.17 16.13 18.15
N SER A 153 19.75 15.74 19.28
CA SER A 153 19.22 14.67 20.15
C SER A 153 17.83 15.01 20.69
N HIS A 154 17.58 16.28 21.01
CA HIS A 154 16.28 16.79 21.42
C HIS A 154 15.86 17.92 20.48
N PHE A 155 14.67 17.81 19.89
CA PHE A 155 14.14 18.85 19.00
C PHE A 155 13.52 19.95 19.83
N THR A 156 13.71 21.19 19.40
CA THR A 156 13.13 22.39 20.00
C THR A 156 12.60 23.29 18.90
N THR A 157 11.63 24.14 19.22
CA THR A 157 11.23 25.22 18.32
C THR A 157 10.69 26.43 19.06
N THR A 158 11.02 27.62 18.54
CA THR A 158 10.45 28.90 18.99
C THR A 158 9.15 29.27 18.26
N GLN A 159 8.78 28.50 17.22
CA GLN A 159 7.57 28.74 16.45
C GLN A 159 6.31 28.52 17.32
N ARG A 160 5.33 29.44 17.24
CA ARG A 160 4.07 29.33 17.99
C ARG A 160 3.01 28.45 17.32
N SER A 161 3.31 27.91 16.13
CA SER A 161 2.39 27.06 15.38
C SER A 161 2.14 25.74 16.11
N GLY A 162 0.86 25.38 16.29
CA GLY A 162 0.48 24.10 16.89
C GLY A 162 1.04 22.90 16.11
N ASP A 163 1.07 22.98 14.78
CA ASP A 163 1.62 21.94 13.91
C ASP A 163 3.14 21.74 14.14
N SER A 164 3.90 22.83 14.29
CA SER A 164 5.35 22.76 14.58
C SER A 164 5.61 22.17 15.97
N GLN A 165 4.85 22.61 16.98
CA GLN A 165 4.98 22.09 18.34
C GLN A 165 4.61 20.60 18.39
N LEU A 166 3.57 20.18 17.67
CA LEU A 166 3.16 18.78 17.56
C LEU A 166 4.23 17.93 16.87
N ALA A 167 4.84 18.43 15.79
CA ALA A 167 5.92 17.73 15.08
C ALA A 167 7.14 17.52 15.99
N VAL A 168 7.57 18.56 16.71
CA VAL A 168 8.66 18.47 17.69
C VAL A 168 8.33 17.45 18.78
N LYS A 169 7.10 17.49 19.32
CA LYS A 169 6.66 16.56 20.36
C LYS A 169 6.68 15.12 19.88
N LEU A 170 6.11 14.83 18.70
CA LEU A 170 6.11 13.49 18.09
C LEU A 170 7.53 12.95 17.88
N ILE A 171 8.43 13.78 17.30
CA ILE A 171 9.81 13.36 17.04
C ILE A 171 10.53 13.03 18.35
N ASN A 172 10.34 13.85 19.39
CA ASN A 172 10.93 13.60 20.71
C ASN A 172 10.35 12.33 21.36
N ASP A 173 9.04 12.12 21.29
CA ASP A 173 8.40 10.91 21.82
C ASP A 173 8.89 9.65 21.10
N LEU A 174 9.09 9.69 19.78
CA LEU A 174 9.65 8.59 18.99
C LEU A 174 11.09 8.26 19.41
N LYS A 175 11.91 9.27 19.72
CA LYS A 175 13.26 9.04 20.23
C LYS A 175 13.30 8.34 21.59
N VAL A 176 12.28 8.58 22.42
CA VAL A 176 12.10 7.86 23.69
C VAL A 176 11.58 6.43 23.41
N ARG A 177 10.58 6.30 22.54
CA ARG A 177 9.97 5.02 22.12
C ARG A 177 10.67 4.45 20.87
N ASN A 178 11.92 4.01 21.07
CA ASN A 178 12.73 3.42 20.00
C ASN A 178 12.07 2.21 19.32
N ASP A 179 11.23 1.46 20.03
CA ASP A 179 10.44 0.37 19.49
C ASP A 179 9.50 0.85 18.38
N VAL A 180 8.76 1.95 18.61
CA VAL A 180 7.87 2.54 17.61
C VAL A 180 8.66 3.26 16.51
N GLN A 181 9.71 4.01 16.87
CA GLN A 181 10.59 4.67 15.91
C GLN A 181 11.20 3.68 14.92
N SER A 182 11.58 2.48 15.40
CA SER A 182 12.16 1.43 14.56
C SER A 182 11.21 0.91 13.49
N LEU A 183 9.90 1.15 13.60
CA LEU A 183 8.90 0.78 12.60
C LEU A 183 8.66 1.89 11.56
N CYS A 184 8.91 3.16 11.92
CA CYS A 184 8.70 4.33 11.05
C CYS A 184 9.68 4.40 9.88
N TYR A 185 10.70 3.54 9.81
CA TYR A 185 11.50 3.40 8.59
C TYR A 185 10.65 2.95 7.39
N VAL A 186 9.52 2.26 7.63
CA VAL A 186 8.53 1.95 6.59
C VAL A 186 7.67 3.19 6.35
N PRO A 187 7.66 3.77 5.13
CA PRO A 187 6.97 5.03 4.87
C PRO A 187 5.48 5.04 5.24
N LEU A 188 4.78 3.94 4.96
CA LEU A 188 3.38 3.78 5.32
C LEU A 188 3.17 3.82 6.84
N VAL A 189 4.01 3.10 7.60
CA VAL A 189 3.93 3.09 9.06
C VAL A 189 4.23 4.46 9.63
N CYS A 190 5.25 5.15 9.11
CA CYS A 190 5.55 6.54 9.48
C CYS A 190 4.33 7.45 9.28
N SER A 191 3.63 7.29 8.15
CA SER A 191 2.44 8.08 7.82
C SER A 191 1.27 7.76 8.76
N MET A 192 1.04 6.48 9.06
CA MET A 192 0.00 6.04 10.00
C MET A 192 0.30 6.56 11.42
N VAL A 193 1.53 6.42 11.91
CA VAL A 193 1.93 6.92 13.24
C VAL A 193 1.75 8.43 13.33
N THR A 194 2.15 9.17 12.28
CA THR A 194 2.00 10.63 12.23
C THR A 194 0.53 11.04 12.30
N LEU A 195 -0.33 10.38 11.52
CA LEU A 195 -1.77 10.65 11.52
C LEU A 195 -2.40 10.29 12.87
N VAL A 196 -2.14 9.09 13.39
CA VAL A 196 -2.71 8.64 14.67
C VAL A 196 -2.25 9.53 15.81
N TYR A 197 -0.97 9.90 15.87
CA TYR A 197 -0.45 10.79 16.91
C TYR A 197 -1.07 12.18 16.85
N LYS A 198 -1.36 12.69 15.65
CA LYS A 198 -2.02 13.97 15.48
C LYS A 198 -3.43 13.99 16.09
N GLU A 199 -4.19 12.91 15.91
CA GLU A 199 -5.57 12.82 16.38
C GLU A 199 -5.65 12.38 17.86
N GLU A 200 -4.78 11.48 18.32
CA GLU A 200 -4.82 10.89 19.67
C GLU A 200 -3.88 11.58 20.67
N GLY A 201 -2.88 12.33 20.19
CA GLY A 201 -1.93 13.08 21.03
C GLY A 201 -0.84 12.24 21.72
N HIS A 202 -0.82 10.93 21.49
CA HIS A 202 0.18 9.99 22.01
C HIS A 202 0.52 8.88 20.99
N LEU A 203 1.68 8.24 21.18
CA LEU A 203 2.11 7.12 20.33
C LEU A 203 1.27 5.85 20.59
N PRO A 204 1.08 4.99 19.58
CA PRO A 204 0.52 3.65 19.78
C PRO A 204 1.47 2.77 20.60
N THR A 205 0.91 1.81 21.32
CA THR A 205 1.66 0.85 22.15
C THR A 205 2.09 -0.37 21.34
N THR A 206 1.23 -0.84 20.45
CA THR A 206 1.46 -2.04 19.61
C THR A 206 1.14 -1.76 18.14
N LEU A 207 1.60 -2.65 17.25
CA LEU A 207 1.24 -2.58 15.84
C LEU A 207 -0.27 -2.72 15.65
N THR A 208 -0.93 -3.64 16.35
CA THR A 208 -2.39 -3.80 16.34
C THR A 208 -3.09 -2.50 16.73
N GLN A 209 -2.66 -1.85 17.82
CA GLN A 209 -3.26 -0.58 18.26
C GLN A 209 -3.05 0.54 17.23
N LEU A 210 -1.89 0.59 16.56
CA LEU A 210 -1.67 1.55 15.47
C LEU A 210 -2.70 1.36 14.35
N TYR A 211 -2.94 0.12 13.93
CA TYR A 211 -3.91 -0.17 12.88
C TYR A 211 -5.35 0.09 13.34
N GLU A 212 -5.73 -0.34 14.54
CA GLU A 212 -7.05 -0.03 15.12
C GLU A 212 -7.33 1.47 15.14
N ASN A 213 -6.38 2.26 15.66
CA ASN A 213 -6.51 3.72 15.74
C ASN A 213 -6.55 4.34 14.35
N PHE A 214 -5.75 3.86 13.40
CA PHE A 214 -5.76 4.36 12.02
C PHE A 214 -7.10 4.11 11.31
N ILE A 215 -7.66 2.91 11.46
CA ILE A 215 -8.99 2.56 10.93
C ILE A 215 -10.05 3.44 11.59
N LEU A 216 -9.98 3.61 12.92
CA LEU A 216 -10.90 4.46 13.66
C LEU A 216 -10.85 5.91 13.17
N GLN A 217 -9.66 6.51 12.98
CA GLN A 217 -9.53 7.86 12.43
C GLN A 217 -10.07 7.96 11.01
N THR A 218 -9.88 6.92 10.20
CA THR A 218 -10.40 6.87 8.83
C THR A 218 -11.93 6.88 8.84
N ILE A 219 -12.56 6.10 9.73
CA ILE A 219 -14.01 6.08 9.93
C ILE A 219 -14.50 7.44 10.46
N ARG A 220 -13.85 8.01 11.49
CA ARG A 220 -14.23 9.33 12.04
C ARG A 220 -14.23 10.42 10.96
N ARG A 221 -13.15 10.50 10.18
CA ARG A 221 -13.02 11.45 9.07
C ARG A 221 -14.06 11.21 7.98
N HIS A 222 -14.39 9.94 7.70
CA HIS A 222 -15.44 9.60 6.76
C HIS A 222 -16.81 10.11 7.22
N VAL A 223 -17.16 9.88 8.49
CA VAL A 223 -18.40 10.35 9.11
C VAL A 223 -18.47 11.88 9.11
N GLU A 224 -17.38 12.56 9.48
CA GLU A 224 -17.29 14.02 9.49
C GLU A 224 -17.55 14.64 8.12
N ILE A 225 -16.93 14.09 7.06
CA ILE A 225 -17.07 14.62 5.69
C ILE A 225 -18.51 14.46 5.18
N LYS A 226 -19.20 13.38 5.55
CA LYS A 226 -20.50 13.05 4.99
C LYS A 226 -21.67 13.70 5.73
N GLN A 227 -21.50 14.13 6.99
CA GLN A 227 -22.51 14.81 7.82
C GLN A 227 -23.92 14.18 7.81
N ARG A 228 -24.02 12.88 7.49
CA ARG A 228 -25.29 12.13 7.35
C ARG A 228 -25.63 11.27 8.56
N HIS A 229 -24.70 11.16 9.48
CA HIS A 229 -24.84 10.38 10.68
C HIS A 229 -25.18 11.31 11.85
N ASP A 230 -26.23 10.98 12.61
CA ASP A 230 -26.67 11.72 13.82
C ASP A 230 -25.73 11.52 15.03
N PHE A 231 -24.47 11.13 14.80
CA PHE A 231 -23.49 10.94 15.86
C PHE A 231 -22.23 11.76 15.60
N ASP A 232 -21.75 12.38 16.67
CA ASP A 232 -20.51 13.12 16.70
C ASP A 232 -19.33 12.15 16.47
N PRO A 233 -18.51 12.33 15.41
CA PRO A 233 -17.33 11.49 15.15
C PRO A 233 -16.39 11.34 16.35
N TYR A 234 -16.28 12.38 17.19
CA TYR A 234 -15.39 12.38 18.35
C TYR A 234 -15.88 11.46 19.49
N THR A 235 -17.12 10.97 19.43
CA THR A 235 -17.66 9.99 20.39
C THR A 235 -17.25 8.54 20.08
N LEU A 236 -16.71 8.28 18.88
CA LEU A 236 -16.30 6.95 18.46
C LEU A 236 -14.98 6.56 19.16
N GLY A 237 -15.04 5.86 20.29
CA GLY A 237 -13.86 5.56 21.11
C GLY A 237 -13.03 4.34 20.67
N SER A 238 -13.64 3.32 20.06
CA SER A 238 -12.94 2.11 19.62
C SER A 238 -13.69 1.39 18.51
N LEU A 239 -13.01 0.52 17.75
CA LEU A 239 -13.65 -0.33 16.74
C LEU A 239 -14.65 -1.33 17.32
N SER A 240 -14.44 -1.77 18.58
CA SER A 240 -15.30 -2.72 19.26
C SER A 240 -16.56 -2.10 19.88
N SER A 241 -16.57 -0.77 20.04
CA SER A 241 -17.69 -0.01 20.62
C SER A 241 -18.37 0.90 19.59
N LEU A 242 -18.25 0.60 18.30
CA LEU A 242 -18.90 1.38 17.24
C LEU A 242 -20.43 1.24 17.32
N PRO A 243 -21.18 2.32 17.03
CA PRO A 243 -22.62 2.24 16.83
C PRO A 243 -22.99 1.19 15.78
N SER A 244 -24.17 0.58 15.89
CA SER A 244 -24.60 -0.49 15.00
C SER A 244 -24.63 -0.09 13.52
N GLN A 245 -24.84 1.20 13.25
CA GLN A 245 -24.79 1.81 11.90
C GLN A 245 -23.41 1.74 11.26
N LEU A 246 -22.32 1.67 12.05
CA LEU A 246 -20.94 1.55 11.57
C LEU A 246 -20.38 0.14 11.80
N ALA A 247 -20.75 -0.51 12.90
CA ALA A 247 -20.25 -1.83 13.27
C ALA A 247 -20.64 -2.90 12.24
N LYS A 248 -21.87 -2.87 11.71
CA LYS A 248 -22.33 -3.81 10.67
C LYS A 248 -21.57 -3.59 9.35
N PRO A 249 -21.46 -2.35 8.80
CA PRO A 249 -20.60 -2.11 7.65
C PRO A 249 -19.15 -2.52 7.85
N LEU A 250 -18.57 -2.25 9.02
CA LEU A 250 -17.19 -2.66 9.31
C LEU A 250 -17.05 -4.18 9.30
N GLN A 251 -18.02 -4.91 9.86
CA GLN A 251 -18.03 -6.37 9.86
C GLN A 251 -18.08 -6.95 8.43
N GLU A 252 -18.94 -6.41 7.55
CA GLU A 252 -19.00 -6.79 6.14
C GLU A 252 -17.68 -6.49 5.41
N MET A 253 -17.05 -5.35 5.72
CA MET A 253 -15.74 -4.99 5.17
C MET A 253 -14.62 -5.95 5.63
N CYS A 254 -14.63 -6.37 6.89
CA CYS A 254 -13.68 -7.36 7.41
C CYS A 254 -13.87 -8.73 6.74
N GLN A 255 -15.13 -9.16 6.56
CA GLN A 255 -15.43 -10.41 5.83
C GLN A 255 -14.95 -10.33 4.37
N LEU A 256 -15.18 -9.20 3.71
CA LEU A 256 -14.72 -8.95 2.34
C LEU A 256 -13.18 -9.01 2.28
N ALA A 257 -12.48 -8.39 3.23
CA ALA A 257 -11.04 -8.40 3.30
C ALA A 257 -10.49 -9.83 3.43
N TYR A 258 -11.03 -10.62 4.37
CA TYR A 258 -10.67 -12.03 4.56
C TYR A 258 -10.93 -12.87 3.31
N THR A 259 -12.14 -12.81 2.77
CA THR A 259 -12.54 -13.61 1.59
C THR A 259 -11.63 -13.32 0.41
N ASN A 260 -11.28 -12.06 0.19
CA ASN A 260 -10.42 -11.70 -0.93
C ASN A 260 -8.95 -12.03 -0.67
N LEU A 261 -8.46 -11.92 0.57
CA LEU A 261 -7.11 -12.36 0.92
C LEU A 261 -6.95 -13.87 0.68
N ALA A 262 -7.91 -14.67 1.14
CA ALA A 262 -7.96 -16.12 0.92
C ALA A 262 -8.02 -16.52 -0.57
N ASN A 263 -8.56 -15.64 -1.41
CA ASN A 263 -8.64 -15.85 -2.86
C ASN A 263 -7.50 -15.15 -3.63
N THR A 264 -6.49 -14.59 -2.96
CA THR A 264 -5.39 -13.80 -3.59
C THR A 264 -5.89 -12.67 -4.50
N ARG A 265 -6.95 -11.96 -4.07
CA ARG A 265 -7.56 -10.84 -4.81
C ARG A 265 -7.30 -9.52 -4.10
N MET A 266 -6.78 -8.55 -4.86
CA MET A 266 -6.45 -7.20 -4.37
C MET A 266 -7.34 -6.10 -4.95
N THR A 267 -7.97 -6.36 -6.11
CA THR A 267 -8.90 -5.45 -6.78
C THR A 267 -10.24 -6.13 -7.04
N PHE A 268 -11.33 -5.38 -6.89
CA PHE A 268 -12.69 -5.90 -6.96
C PHE A 268 -13.52 -5.06 -7.92
N SER A 269 -14.32 -5.74 -8.73
CA SER A 269 -15.30 -5.11 -9.60
C SER A 269 -16.57 -4.74 -8.83
N SER A 270 -17.36 -3.80 -9.36
CA SER A 270 -18.66 -3.45 -8.77
C SER A 270 -19.61 -4.64 -8.58
N HIS A 271 -19.55 -5.65 -9.48
CA HIS A 271 -20.35 -6.87 -9.35
C HIS A 271 -19.99 -7.69 -8.11
N GLN A 272 -18.69 -7.81 -7.79
CA GLN A 272 -18.22 -8.55 -6.62
C GLN A 272 -18.60 -7.86 -5.30
N LEU A 273 -18.93 -6.57 -5.35
CA LEU A 273 -19.39 -5.79 -4.20
C LEU A 273 -20.92 -5.75 -4.10
N GLN A 274 -21.67 -6.38 -5.02
CA GLN A 274 -23.14 -6.34 -5.02
C GLN A 274 -23.77 -6.98 -3.79
N SER A 275 -23.11 -7.94 -3.15
CA SER A 275 -23.63 -8.58 -1.93
C SER A 275 -23.52 -7.70 -0.69
N LEU A 276 -22.72 -6.62 -0.73
CA LEU A 276 -22.57 -5.71 0.40
C LEU A 276 -23.86 -4.91 0.62
N SER A 277 -24.14 -4.59 1.87
CA SER A 277 -25.26 -3.71 2.24
C SER A 277 -25.11 -2.34 1.60
N GLU A 278 -26.23 -1.64 1.41
CA GLU A 278 -26.21 -0.25 0.91
C GLU A 278 -25.38 0.65 1.83
N ALA A 279 -25.45 0.42 3.14
CA ALA A 279 -24.67 1.14 4.15
C ALA A 279 -23.14 1.02 3.92
N VAL A 280 -22.65 -0.12 3.44
CA VAL A 280 -21.23 -0.26 3.04
C VAL A 280 -20.95 0.45 1.72
N LYS A 281 -21.84 0.28 0.73
CA LYS A 281 -21.63 0.79 -0.63
C LYS A 281 -21.67 2.32 -0.74
N GLU A 282 -22.18 3.01 0.27
CA GLU A 282 -22.23 4.47 0.26
C GLU A 282 -20.84 5.08 0.08
N ASP A 283 -19.80 4.53 0.72
CA ASP A 283 -18.38 4.96 0.55
C ASP A 283 -17.34 4.02 1.25
N TYR A 284 -17.74 2.81 1.64
CA TYR A 284 -16.84 1.79 2.23
C TYR A 284 -16.10 2.26 3.50
N LEU A 285 -16.74 3.12 4.29
CA LEU A 285 -16.17 3.72 5.51
C LEU A 285 -14.86 4.50 5.28
N GLY A 286 -14.57 4.90 4.04
CA GLY A 286 -13.29 5.51 3.66
C GLY A 286 -12.10 4.54 3.66
N LEU A 287 -12.33 3.23 3.80
CA LEU A 287 -11.30 2.18 3.83
C LEU A 287 -10.93 1.64 2.45
N MET A 288 -11.63 2.09 1.41
CA MET A 288 -11.38 1.72 0.03
C MET A 288 -11.15 2.93 -0.86
N THR A 289 -10.36 2.73 -1.90
CA THR A 289 -10.23 3.65 -3.03
C THR A 289 -10.99 3.11 -4.22
N VAL A 290 -11.52 4.03 -5.03
CA VAL A 290 -12.18 3.72 -6.31
C VAL A 290 -11.35 4.34 -7.41
N PHE A 291 -11.00 3.55 -8.42
CA PHE A 291 -10.29 4.03 -9.59
C PHE A 291 -10.96 3.55 -10.87
N MET A 292 -10.71 4.28 -11.96
CA MET A 292 -11.23 3.94 -13.27
C MET A 292 -10.21 3.12 -14.03
N GLU A 293 -10.57 1.88 -14.31
CA GLU A 293 -9.81 0.98 -15.16
C GLU A 293 -10.57 0.77 -16.47
N TYR A 294 -10.09 1.40 -17.56
CA TYR A 294 -10.69 1.27 -18.90
C TYR A 294 -12.20 1.51 -18.95
N SER A 295 -12.64 2.58 -18.29
CA SER A 295 -14.05 2.97 -18.16
C SER A 295 -14.90 2.07 -17.26
N LYS A 296 -14.29 1.14 -16.51
CA LYS A 296 -14.94 0.40 -15.42
C LYS A 296 -14.43 0.90 -14.07
N LYS A 297 -15.32 0.91 -13.07
CA LYS A 297 -14.94 1.22 -11.68
C LYS A 297 -14.39 -0.04 -11.04
N GLU A 298 -13.16 0.05 -10.56
CA GLU A 298 -12.51 -0.96 -9.75
C GLU A 298 -12.25 -0.41 -8.36
N TYR A 299 -12.25 -1.31 -7.40
CA TYR A 299 -12.23 -1.00 -5.98
C TYR A 299 -11.06 -1.75 -5.32
N GLN A 300 -10.38 -1.12 -4.38
CA GLN A 300 -9.33 -1.77 -3.60
C GLN A 300 -9.28 -1.15 -2.20
N PHE A 301 -8.79 -1.88 -1.20
CA PHE A 301 -8.48 -1.29 0.10
C PHE A 301 -7.39 -0.22 -0.02
N LEU A 302 -7.32 0.72 0.94
CA LEU A 302 -6.30 1.79 0.94
C LEU A 302 -4.87 1.25 0.75
N HIS A 303 -4.58 0.09 1.35
CA HIS A 303 -3.32 -0.63 1.19
C HIS A 303 -3.51 -2.11 1.55
N LEU A 304 -2.66 -3.01 1.02
CA LEU A 304 -2.73 -4.43 1.32
C LEU A 304 -2.65 -4.73 2.83
N SER A 305 -1.81 -4.01 3.57
CA SER A 305 -1.74 -4.17 5.04
C SER A 305 -3.02 -3.79 5.78
N ILE A 306 -3.84 -2.92 5.20
CA ILE A 306 -5.17 -2.61 5.75
C ILE A 306 -6.12 -3.78 5.49
N GLN A 307 -6.08 -4.38 4.30
CA GLN A 307 -6.82 -5.61 4.01
C GLN A 307 -6.38 -6.77 4.91
N GLU A 308 -5.07 -6.97 5.11
CA GLU A 308 -4.50 -7.99 5.99
C GLU A 308 -4.95 -7.79 7.45
N PHE A 309 -4.96 -6.55 7.94
CA PHE A 309 -5.47 -6.23 9.29
C PHE A 309 -6.97 -6.50 9.44
N LEU A 310 -7.80 -6.07 8.49
CA LEU A 310 -9.25 -6.30 8.53
C LEU A 310 -9.59 -7.79 8.42
N ALA A 311 -8.80 -8.56 7.67
CA ALA A 311 -8.90 -10.02 7.61
C ALA A 311 -8.56 -10.65 8.97
N ALA A 312 -7.48 -10.22 9.63
CA ALA A 312 -7.12 -10.69 10.96
C ALA A 312 -8.23 -10.40 11.99
N TRP A 313 -8.81 -9.20 11.92
CA TRP A 313 -9.94 -8.80 12.76
C TRP A 313 -11.19 -9.67 12.54
N TRP A 314 -11.45 -10.09 11.30
CA TRP A 314 -12.52 -11.05 10.99
C TRP A 314 -12.26 -12.41 11.64
N ILE A 315 -11.06 -12.96 11.43
CA ILE A 315 -10.63 -14.27 11.94
C ILE A 315 -10.73 -14.30 13.48
N ALA A 316 -10.25 -13.26 14.15
CA ALA A 316 -10.28 -13.15 15.62
C ALA A 316 -11.71 -13.15 16.20
N LYS A 317 -12.72 -12.77 15.41
CA LYS A 317 -14.11 -12.64 15.88
C LYS A 317 -15.07 -13.74 15.41
N HIS A 318 -14.76 -14.45 14.32
CA HIS A 318 -15.73 -15.32 13.64
C HIS A 318 -15.21 -16.71 13.28
N GLU A 319 -13.90 -16.92 13.22
CA GLU A 319 -13.31 -18.19 12.83
C GLU A 319 -12.67 -18.88 14.03
N LYS A 320 -12.49 -20.20 13.93
CA LYS A 320 -11.61 -20.91 14.86
C LYS A 320 -10.17 -20.54 14.52
N THR A 321 -9.63 -19.56 15.23
CA THR A 321 -8.30 -18.99 15.01
C THR A 321 -7.21 -20.06 14.84
N GLU A 322 -7.29 -21.17 15.58
CA GLU A 322 -6.33 -22.28 15.47
C GLU A 322 -6.39 -23.04 14.13
N GLU A 323 -7.56 -23.20 13.52
CA GLU A 323 -7.72 -23.88 12.24
C GLU A 323 -7.19 -22.99 11.11
N VAL A 324 -7.57 -21.71 11.09
CA VAL A 324 -7.07 -20.72 10.12
C VAL A 324 -5.55 -20.58 10.20
N PHE A 325 -4.99 -20.56 11.42
CA PHE A 325 -3.54 -20.49 11.60
C PHE A 325 -2.85 -21.71 11.01
N LYS A 326 -3.39 -22.92 11.20
CA LYS A 326 -2.81 -24.16 10.64
C LYS A 326 -2.88 -24.17 9.11
N ASP A 327 -4.00 -23.78 8.55
CA ASP A 327 -4.24 -23.85 7.10
C ASP A 327 -3.41 -22.82 6.33
N HIS A 328 -3.11 -21.68 6.94
CA HIS A 328 -2.42 -20.56 6.29
C HIS A 328 -1.03 -20.25 6.87
N PHE A 329 -0.47 -21.10 7.74
CA PHE A 329 0.83 -20.83 8.39
C PHE A 329 1.96 -20.58 7.38
N ASP A 330 2.01 -21.41 6.34
CA ASP A 330 3.01 -21.34 5.26
C ASP A 330 2.52 -20.49 4.07
N ASP A 331 1.33 -19.88 4.15
CA ASP A 331 0.81 -18.99 3.12
C ASP A 331 1.40 -17.58 3.28
N ASP A 332 2.30 -17.25 2.36
CA ASP A 332 2.95 -15.96 2.27
C ASP A 332 1.95 -14.76 2.26
N HIS A 333 0.74 -14.94 1.72
CA HIS A 333 -0.29 -13.88 1.69
C HIS A 333 -0.92 -13.63 3.06
N PHE A 334 -0.91 -14.62 3.96
CA PHE A 334 -1.43 -14.49 5.32
C PHE A 334 -0.36 -14.05 6.32
N ARG A 335 0.91 -14.01 5.93
CA ARG A 335 2.02 -13.74 6.84
C ARG A 335 1.88 -12.45 7.65
N MET A 336 1.35 -11.38 7.05
CA MET A 336 1.08 -10.12 7.77
C MET A 336 -0.23 -10.18 8.56
N CYS A 337 -1.25 -10.87 8.04
CA CYS A 337 -2.52 -11.10 8.73
C CYS A 337 -2.29 -11.82 10.07
N LEU A 338 -1.49 -12.90 10.07
CA LEU A 338 -1.17 -13.71 11.26
C LEU A 338 -0.25 -13.02 12.28
N ARG A 339 0.22 -11.79 12.02
CA ARG A 339 0.98 -10.98 13.01
C ARG A 339 0.09 -10.18 13.94
N PHE A 340 -1.17 -9.96 13.56
CA PHE A 340 -2.18 -9.30 14.39
C PHE A 340 -2.90 -10.34 15.23
#